data_AF-A0A6N6LHC8-F1
#
_entry.id   AF-A0A6N6LHC8-F1
#
_cell.length_a   1.000
_cell.length_b   1.000
_cell.length_c   1.000
_cell.angle_alpha   90.00
_cell.angle_beta   90.00
_cell.angle_gamma   90.00
#
_symmetry.space_group_name_H-M   'P 1'
#
loop_
_entity.id
_entity.type
_entity.pdbx_description
1 polymer ?
#
loop_
_entity_poly.entity_id
_entity_poly.type
_entity_poly.pdbx_seq_one_letter_code
_entity_poly.pdbx_strand_id
1 'polypeptide(L)'
;MNRHALALIAVACLLLPATVGAQQRYVVVNGQRLGPAAMARLDRASCLRVPNGRYWIDMRSGVWGYEGGAPQGRVGDNCRHQRPKSLSERGLLYSPGELLR
;
A
#
# COMPACT_ATOMS: atom_id res chain seq x y z
N MET A 1 11.90 -49.21 -32.39
CA MET A 1 10.93 -48.13 -32.72
C MET A 1 10.25 -47.74 -31.40
N ASN A 2 10.81 -46.74 -30.73
CA ASN A 2 10.86 -46.68 -29.26
C ASN A 2 9.78 -45.77 -28.65
N ARG A 3 8.78 -46.39 -28.02
CA ARG A 3 7.67 -45.73 -27.30
C ARG A 3 8.12 -44.96 -26.05
N HIS A 4 9.36 -45.16 -25.59
CA HIS A 4 9.92 -44.51 -24.40
C HIS A 4 10.53 -43.13 -24.68
N ALA A 5 10.86 -42.81 -25.95
CA ALA A 5 11.46 -41.51 -26.29
C ALA A 5 10.44 -40.36 -26.23
N LEU A 6 9.15 -40.65 -26.47
CA LEU A 6 8.07 -39.66 -26.44
C LEU A 6 7.58 -39.34 -25.02
N ALA A 7 7.75 -40.25 -24.06
CA ALA A 7 7.28 -40.04 -22.68
C ALA A 7 8.19 -39.12 -21.85
N LEU A 8 9.48 -39.02 -22.20
CA LEU A 8 10.45 -38.22 -21.42
C LEU A 8 10.40 -36.72 -21.74
N ILE A 9 9.91 -36.34 -22.92
CA ILE A 9 9.82 -34.91 -23.31
C ILE A 9 8.58 -34.24 -22.69
N ALA A 10 7.49 -34.98 -22.48
CA ALA A 10 6.26 -34.44 -21.89
C ALA A 10 6.37 -34.16 -20.38
N VAL A 11 7.20 -34.90 -19.63
CA VAL A 11 7.37 -34.73 -18.18
C VAL A 11 8.35 -33.59 -17.84
N ALA A 12 9.31 -33.30 -18.71
CA ALA A 12 10.31 -32.24 -18.48
C ALA A 12 9.74 -30.82 -18.62
N CYS A 13 8.59 -30.64 -19.27
CA CYS A 13 7.99 -29.32 -19.48
C CYS A 13 7.16 -28.80 -18.29
N LEU A 14 6.90 -29.64 -17.27
CA LEU A 14 6.05 -29.28 -16.12
C LEU A 14 6.83 -28.80 -14.87
N LEU A 15 8.17 -28.77 -14.92
CA LEU A 15 9.03 -28.44 -13.78
C LEU A 15 9.77 -27.10 -13.94
N LEU A 16 9.41 -26.27 -14.91
CA LEU A 16 9.96 -24.92 -15.00
C LEU A 16 9.41 -24.09 -13.84
N PRO A 17 10.24 -23.63 -12.89
CA PRO A 17 9.79 -22.66 -11.92
C PRO A 17 9.39 -21.41 -12.72
N ALA A 18 8.09 -21.13 -12.77
CA ALA A 18 7.62 -19.84 -13.22
C ALA A 18 8.20 -18.82 -12.24
N THR A 19 9.27 -18.15 -12.63
CA THR A 19 9.70 -16.95 -11.94
C THR A 19 8.59 -15.95 -12.16
N VAL A 20 7.65 -15.90 -11.22
CA VAL A 20 6.64 -14.84 -11.15
C VAL A 20 7.43 -13.56 -11.00
N GLY A 21 7.69 -12.89 -12.13
CA GLY A 21 8.35 -11.60 -12.14
C GLY A 21 7.49 -10.66 -11.33
N ALA A 22 7.96 -10.26 -10.14
CA ALA A 22 7.27 -9.29 -9.32
C ALA A 22 7.07 -8.03 -10.17
N GLN A 23 5.83 -7.75 -10.58
CA GLN A 23 5.55 -6.58 -11.40
C GLN A 23 6.03 -5.35 -10.64
N GLN A 24 6.99 -4.64 -11.24
CA GLN A 24 7.63 -3.52 -10.59
C GLN A 24 6.57 -2.45 -10.31
N ARG A 25 6.33 -2.20 -9.02
CA ARG A 25 5.37 -1.19 -8.54
C ARG A 25 5.67 0.15 -9.20
N TYR A 26 4.61 0.85 -9.60
CA TYR A 26 4.69 2.18 -10.22
C TYR A 26 3.65 3.12 -9.65
N VAL A 27 4.08 4.32 -9.28
CA VAL A 27 3.21 5.40 -8.84
C VAL A 27 3.63 6.65 -9.60
N VAL A 28 2.67 7.34 -10.21
CA VAL A 28 2.88 8.62 -10.87
C VAL A 28 2.13 9.67 -10.06
N VAL A 29 2.80 10.75 -9.69
CA VAL A 29 2.20 11.90 -9.00
C VAL A 29 2.52 13.15 -9.81
N ASN A 30 1.49 13.91 -10.17
CA ASN A 30 1.63 15.15 -10.95
C ASN A 30 2.45 14.93 -12.24
N GLY A 31 2.16 13.84 -12.96
CA GLY A 31 2.89 13.46 -14.18
C GLY A 31 4.28 12.84 -13.96
N GLN A 32 4.85 12.90 -12.75
CA GLN A 32 6.18 12.37 -12.46
C GLN A 32 6.12 10.94 -11.90
N ARG A 33 6.81 10.00 -12.55
CA ARG A 33 6.98 8.64 -12.01
C ARG A 33 7.91 8.67 -10.81
N LEU A 34 7.42 8.16 -9.69
CA LEU A 34 8.18 8.12 -8.43
C LEU A 34 9.17 6.96 -8.45
N GLY A 35 10.41 7.26 -8.04
CA GLY A 35 11.41 6.23 -7.73
C GLY A 35 11.14 5.56 -6.37
N PRO A 36 11.85 4.46 -6.04
CA PRO A 36 11.61 3.67 -4.84
C PRO A 36 11.62 4.50 -3.54
N ALA A 37 12.60 5.41 -3.39
CA ALA A 37 12.72 6.25 -2.19
C ALA A 37 11.59 7.30 -2.07
N ALA A 38 11.06 7.79 -3.19
CA ALA A 38 9.92 8.71 -3.17
C ALA A 38 8.62 7.98 -2.86
N MET A 39 8.41 6.78 -3.45
CA MET A 39 7.29 5.92 -3.12
C MET A 39 7.29 5.52 -1.63
N ALA A 40 8.45 5.15 -1.07
CA ALA A 40 8.56 4.82 0.36
C ALA A 40 8.27 6.01 1.29
N ARG A 41 8.58 7.24 0.86
CA ARG A 41 8.18 8.46 1.60
C ARG A 41 6.67 8.69 1.52
N LEU A 42 6.07 8.53 0.35
CA LEU A 42 4.64 8.66 0.16
C LEU A 42 3.84 7.62 0.97
N ASP A 43 4.32 6.38 1.02
CA ASP A 43 3.71 5.30 1.81
C ASP A 43 3.69 5.64 3.31
N ARG A 44 4.83 6.13 3.83
CA ARG A 44 4.93 6.58 5.22
C ARG A 44 4.02 7.77 5.51
N ALA A 45 3.99 8.76 4.62
CA ALA A 45 3.13 9.94 4.76
C ALA A 45 1.64 9.58 4.73
N SER A 46 1.27 8.52 4.00
CA SER A 46 -0.11 8.08 3.86
C SER A 46 -0.50 6.99 4.87
N CYS A 47 0.44 6.46 5.66
CA CYS A 47 0.27 5.28 6.51
C CYS A 47 -0.37 4.09 5.77
N LEU A 48 -0.10 3.93 4.48
CA LEU A 48 -0.60 2.84 3.66
C LEU A 48 0.34 2.62 2.48
N ARG A 49 0.36 1.41 1.91
CA ARG A 49 1.12 1.15 0.69
C ARG A 49 0.33 1.64 -0.53
N VAL A 50 0.71 2.79 -1.09
CA VAL A 50 -0.07 3.43 -2.17
C VAL A 50 -0.19 2.50 -3.39
N PRO A 51 -1.40 2.19 -3.88
CA PRO A 51 -1.58 1.31 -5.04
C PRO A 51 -0.92 1.84 -6.31
N ASN A 52 -0.64 0.93 -7.25
CA ASN A 52 -0.17 1.33 -8.57
C ASN A 52 -1.18 2.25 -9.24
N GLY A 53 -0.72 3.35 -9.83
CA GLY A 53 -1.63 4.30 -10.48
C GLY A 53 -1.04 5.67 -10.73
N ARG A 54 -1.91 6.55 -11.24
CA ARG A 54 -1.61 7.94 -11.56
C ARG A 54 -2.49 8.85 -10.70
N TYR A 55 -1.87 9.78 -10.01
CA TYR A 55 -2.50 10.63 -9.01
C TYR A 55 -2.10 12.09 -9.24
N TRP A 56 -2.94 13.00 -8.79
CA TRP A 56 -2.56 14.38 -8.57
C TRP A 56 -2.53 14.68 -7.06
N ILE A 57 -1.59 15.53 -6.65
CA ILE A 57 -1.47 16.02 -5.27
C ILE A 57 -1.23 17.53 -5.33
N ASP A 58 -2.07 18.29 -4.64
CA ASP A 58 -1.78 19.68 -4.31
C ASP A 58 -0.78 19.72 -3.13
N MET A 59 0.44 20.14 -3.41
CA MET A 59 1.53 20.17 -2.43
C MET A 59 1.33 21.19 -1.31
N ARG A 60 0.46 22.19 -1.50
CA ARG A 60 0.14 23.19 -0.47
C ARG A 60 -0.92 22.69 0.50
N SER A 61 -1.99 22.07 -0.03
CA SER A 61 -3.12 21.63 0.79
C SER A 61 -3.05 20.17 1.24
N GLY A 62 -2.18 19.37 0.60
CA GLY A 62 -2.08 17.92 0.78
C GLY A 62 -3.27 17.15 0.23
N VAL A 63 -4.20 17.82 -0.48
CA VAL A 63 -5.35 17.16 -1.12
C VAL A 63 -4.85 16.36 -2.32
N TRP A 64 -5.40 15.16 -2.47
CA TRP A 64 -5.04 14.26 -3.55
C TRP A 64 -6.27 13.67 -4.25
N GLY A 65 -6.05 13.16 -5.46
CA GLY A 65 -7.02 12.35 -6.20
C GLY A 65 -6.38 11.56 -7.33
N TYR A 66 -7.19 10.76 -8.03
CA TYR A 66 -6.75 10.13 -9.29
C TYR A 66 -6.54 11.20 -10.36
N GLU A 67 -5.53 11.04 -11.22
CA GLU A 67 -5.21 12.01 -12.28
C GLU A 67 -6.45 12.33 -13.15
N GLY A 68 -6.79 13.62 -13.30
CA GLY A 68 -7.99 14.07 -14.03
C GLY A 68 -9.32 13.90 -13.27
N GLY A 69 -9.32 13.31 -12.08
CA GLY A 69 -10.51 13.07 -11.26
C GLY A 69 -10.71 14.07 -10.13
N ALA A 70 -11.84 13.90 -9.42
CA ALA A 70 -12.20 14.70 -8.25
C ALA A 70 -11.29 14.39 -7.04
N PRO A 71 -11.20 15.31 -6.05
CA PRO A 71 -10.51 15.07 -4.79
C PRO A 71 -11.01 13.81 -4.07
N GLN A 72 -10.09 13.01 -3.53
CA GLN A 72 -10.37 11.76 -2.82
C GLN A 72 -10.09 11.87 -1.31
N GLY A 73 -9.24 12.81 -0.88
CA GLY A 73 -8.93 13.03 0.53
C GLY A 73 -7.67 13.88 0.72
N ARG A 74 -7.06 13.82 1.91
CA ARG A 74 -5.75 14.40 2.19
C ARG A 74 -4.71 13.33 2.51
N VAL A 75 -3.48 13.61 2.13
CA VAL A 75 -2.34 12.77 2.49
C VAL A 75 -2.24 12.70 4.02
N GLY A 76 -2.18 11.48 4.56
CA GLY A 76 -2.08 11.22 6.00
C GLY A 76 -3.40 11.04 6.73
N ASP A 77 -4.56 11.18 6.08
CA ASP A 77 -5.86 10.90 6.71
C ASP A 77 -5.90 9.47 7.29
N ASN A 78 -5.33 8.50 6.57
CA ASN A 78 -5.23 7.12 7.05
C ASN A 78 -4.41 6.95 8.33
N CYS A 79 -3.42 7.81 8.59
CA CYS A 79 -2.65 7.77 9.82
C CYS A 79 -3.52 8.07 11.04
N ARG A 80 -4.44 9.02 10.90
CA ARG A 80 -5.38 9.39 11.99
C ARG A 80 -6.34 8.26 12.32
N HIS A 81 -6.82 7.56 11.28
CA HIS A 81 -7.71 6.42 11.46
C HIS A 81 -7.02 5.22 12.13
N GLN A 82 -5.72 5.04 11.89
CA GLN A 82 -4.94 3.95 12.47
C GLN A 82 -4.43 4.22 13.89
N ARG A 83 -4.56 5.46 14.40
CA ARG A 83 -4.13 5.80 15.75
C ARG A 83 -5.07 5.14 16.78
N PRO A 84 -4.54 4.36 17.74
CA PRO A 84 -5.33 3.92 18.88
C PRO A 84 -5.71 5.11 19.75
N LYS A 85 -6.96 5.13 20.24
CA LYS A 85 -7.42 6.13 21.19
C LYS A 85 -6.65 6.00 22.51
N SER A 86 -6.25 7.11 23.10
CA SER A 86 -5.58 7.15 24.40
C SER A 86 -6.51 6.65 25.52
N LEU A 87 -5.96 6.38 26.71
CA LEU A 87 -6.78 6.06 27.89
C LEU A 87 -7.74 7.21 28.23
N SER A 88 -7.27 8.46 28.13
CA SER A 88 -8.08 9.66 28.32
C SER A 88 -9.23 9.78 27.33
N GLU A 89 -8.95 9.57 26.05
CA GLU A 89 -9.98 9.60 24.99
C GLU A 89 -11.02 8.48 25.12
N ARG A 90 -10.66 7.41 25.85
CA ARG A 90 -11.55 6.29 26.17
C ARG A 90 -12.25 6.42 27.53
N GLY A 91 -11.95 7.45 28.32
CA GLY A 91 -12.49 7.60 29.68
C GLY A 91 -11.94 6.58 30.68
N LEU A 92 -10.78 6.00 30.39
CA LEU A 92 -10.14 4.93 31.18
C LEU A 92 -8.91 5.42 31.96
N LEU A 93 -8.84 6.72 32.27
CA LEU A 93 -7.75 7.25 33.11
C LEU A 93 -7.91 6.89 34.58
N TYR A 94 -9.16 6.72 35.03
CA TYR A 94 -9.49 6.42 36.41
C TYR A 94 -10.41 5.22 36.45
N SER A 95 -10.31 4.42 37.50
CA SER A 95 -11.31 3.40 37.78
C SER A 95 -12.55 4.04 38.41
N PRO A 96 -13.77 3.51 38.16
CA PRO A 96 -14.96 3.99 38.85
C PRO A 96 -14.76 3.96 40.38
N GLY A 97 -14.88 5.12 41.04
CA GLY A 97 -14.71 5.27 42.49
C GLY A 97 -13.31 5.69 42.98
N GLU A 98 -12.32 5.81 42.10
CA GLU A 98 -10.97 6.27 42.45
C GLU A 98 -10.93 7.77 42.82
N LEU A 99 -11.78 8.58 42.18
CA LEU A 99 -11.86 10.03 42.41
C LEU A 99 -12.67 10.44 43.65
N LEU A 100 -13.25 9.47 44.36
CA LEU A 100 -14.18 9.70 45.48
C LEU A 100 -13.58 9.27 46.83
N ARG A 101 -12.28 8.97 46.90
CA ARG A 101 -11.56 8.58 48.11
C ARG A 101 -10.53 9.61 48.54
#